data_AF-A0A2J8AIM2-F1
#
_entry.id   AF-A0A2J8AIM2-F1
#
_cell.length_a   1.000
_cell.length_b   1.000
_cell.length_c   1.000
_cell.angle_alpha   90.00
_cell.angle_beta   90.00
_cell.angle_gamma   90.00
#
_symmetry.space_group_name_H-M   'P 1'
#
loop_
_entity.id
_entity.type
_entity.pdbx_description
1 polymer ?
#
loop_
_entity_poly.entity_id
_entity_poly.type
_entity_poly.pdbx_seq_one_letter_code
_entity_poly.pdbx_strand_id
1 'polypeptide(L)'
;GGGSFFSGILAVAKKVQGALPIVGLMSRLANPEGGGFDELAYPEFCRAMINNAPLSFRIAQGELEKVYGKPANSRWVLLILFFTKTGVGIVPTKEIISSARRLRVTQDIEIEVERFEQSKATVLKKYEMVARPEGKLVDRLAVTVDALCMLCIGLKEGEPVPDVAAPFLQDIIVATFPEADPALIAFAISSKAERGAAYV
;
A
#
# COMPACT_ATOMS: atom_id res chain seq x y z
N GLY A 1 -15.85 -7.75 13.39
CA GLY A 1 -15.00 -7.72 14.60
C GLY A 1 -13.63 -7.16 14.26
N GLY A 2 -13.44 -5.84 14.38
CA GLY A 2 -12.19 -5.15 14.02
C GLY A 2 -11.25 -4.85 15.19
N GLY A 3 -11.70 -5.01 16.44
CA GLY A 3 -10.95 -4.54 17.63
C GLY A 3 -9.62 -5.24 17.91
N SER A 4 -9.45 -6.51 17.53
CA SER A 4 -8.28 -7.33 17.87
C SER A 4 -6.99 -6.92 17.14
N PHE A 5 -7.09 -6.41 15.91
CA PHE A 5 -5.93 -5.98 15.12
C PHE A 5 -5.33 -4.69 15.67
N PHE A 6 -6.19 -3.70 15.92
CA PHE A 6 -5.79 -2.40 16.44
C PHE A 6 -5.23 -2.53 17.86
N SER A 7 -5.79 -3.40 18.70
CA SER A 7 -5.22 -3.70 20.02
C SER A 7 -3.84 -4.36 19.92
N GLY A 8 -3.59 -5.22 18.91
CA GLY A 8 -2.29 -5.84 18.67
C GLY A 8 -1.21 -4.84 18.27
N ILE A 9 -1.53 -3.92 17.35
CA ILE A 9 -0.61 -2.84 16.92
C ILE A 9 -0.30 -1.86 18.08
N LEU A 10 -1.30 -1.56 18.91
CA LEU A 10 -1.14 -0.69 20.08
C LEU A 10 -0.34 -1.38 21.21
N ALA A 11 -0.49 -2.70 21.37
CA ALA A 11 0.30 -3.47 22.35
C ALA A 11 1.78 -3.52 21.98
N VAL A 12 2.11 -3.66 20.68
CA VAL A 12 3.50 -3.56 20.18
C VAL A 12 4.05 -2.12 20.37
N ALA A 13 3.18 -1.10 20.34
CA ALA A 13 3.56 0.32 20.52
C ALA A 13 4.03 0.67 21.95
N LYS A 14 3.53 -0.01 23.00
CA LYS A 14 3.99 0.25 24.38
C LYS A 14 5.46 -0.10 24.61
N LYS A 15 6.09 -0.84 23.69
CA LYS A 15 7.52 -1.18 23.74
C LYS A 15 8.42 -0.16 23.02
N VAL A 16 7.86 0.83 22.31
CA VAL A 16 8.61 1.86 21.59
C VAL A 16 8.14 3.23 22.10
N GLN A 17 8.62 3.61 23.29
CA GLN A 17 8.42 4.94 23.84
C GLN A 17 9.35 5.93 23.14
N GLY A 18 8.77 6.77 22.30
CA GLY A 18 9.42 7.91 21.64
C GLY A 18 8.41 8.59 20.72
N ALA A 19 7.44 9.30 21.29
CA ALA A 19 6.38 9.97 20.53
C ALA A 19 6.97 11.14 19.71
N LEU A 20 7.04 10.99 18.39
CA LEU A 20 7.25 12.11 17.48
C LEU A 20 5.90 12.81 17.20
N PRO A 21 5.90 14.15 17.04
CA PRO A 21 4.68 14.92 16.81
C PRO A 21 3.99 14.48 15.52
N ILE A 22 2.66 14.36 15.57
CA ILE A 22 1.77 13.84 14.52
C ILE A 22 1.96 14.56 13.16
N VAL A 23 2.43 15.80 13.16
CA VAL A 23 2.73 16.59 11.95
C VAL A 23 3.88 15.99 11.12
N GLY A 24 4.88 15.36 11.76
CA GLY A 24 6.01 14.74 11.05
C GLY A 24 5.63 13.51 10.23
N LEU A 25 4.60 12.77 10.64
CA LEU A 25 4.17 11.54 9.96
C LEU A 25 3.48 11.82 8.62
N MET A 26 2.69 12.91 8.53
CA MET A 26 2.08 13.31 7.26
C MET A 26 3.11 13.84 6.27
N SER A 27 4.09 14.64 6.74
CA SER A 27 5.20 15.09 5.90
C SER A 27 6.02 13.91 5.36
N ARG A 28 6.14 12.80 6.10
CA ARG A 28 6.85 11.59 5.66
C ARG A 28 6.02 10.68 4.73
N LEU A 29 4.69 10.69 4.87
CA LEU A 29 3.80 10.06 3.89
C LEU A 29 3.80 10.80 2.55
N ALA A 30 3.84 12.14 2.58
CA ALA A 30 3.86 13.00 1.40
C ALA A 30 5.26 13.11 0.77
N ASN A 31 6.31 13.12 1.59
CA ASN A 31 7.72 13.06 1.18
C ASN A 31 8.37 11.83 1.82
N PRO A 32 8.26 10.63 1.22
CA PRO A 32 9.16 9.52 1.57
C PRO A 32 10.64 9.85 1.26
N GLU A 33 10.87 10.97 0.57
CA GLU A 33 12.15 11.51 0.06
C GLU A 33 13.00 12.26 1.10
N GLY A 34 12.59 12.33 2.38
CA GLY A 34 13.39 12.93 3.45
C GLY A 34 14.74 12.24 3.57
N GLY A 35 15.80 12.93 3.12
CA GLY A 35 17.15 12.39 3.00
C GLY A 35 17.64 11.62 4.23
N GLY A 36 17.86 10.31 4.04
CA GLY A 36 18.51 9.41 4.98
C GLY A 36 17.56 8.66 5.93
N PHE A 37 17.61 7.33 5.89
CA PHE A 37 17.10 6.38 6.92
C PHE A 37 15.65 6.54 7.46
N ASP A 38 14.86 7.52 7.00
CA ASP A 38 13.61 7.95 7.62
C ASP A 38 12.35 7.46 6.86
N GLU A 39 12.45 6.31 6.21
CA GLU A 39 11.30 5.63 5.62
C GLU A 39 10.48 4.93 6.71
N LEU A 40 9.16 5.05 6.68
CA LEU A 40 8.30 4.48 7.72
C LEU A 40 8.35 2.95 7.68
N ALA A 41 8.58 2.30 8.82
CA ALA A 41 8.35 0.86 8.92
C ALA A 41 6.84 0.56 8.80
N TYR A 42 6.47 -0.65 8.40
CA TYR A 42 5.06 -1.03 8.19
C TYR A 42 4.11 -0.66 9.35
N PRO A 43 4.45 -0.89 10.65
CA PRO A 43 3.58 -0.49 11.75
C PRO A 43 3.43 1.04 11.88
N GLU A 44 4.46 1.81 11.52
CA GLU A 44 4.44 3.27 11.54
C GLU A 44 3.61 3.82 10.40
N PHE A 45 3.75 3.24 9.19
CA PHE A 45 2.88 3.52 8.04
C PHE A 45 1.41 3.28 8.39
N CYS A 46 1.09 2.13 8.98
CA CYS A 46 -0.27 1.82 9.44
C CYS A 46 -0.80 2.90 10.39
N ARG A 47 -0.02 3.28 11.41
CA ARG A 47 -0.42 4.31 12.38
C ARG A 47 -0.63 5.66 11.71
N ALA A 48 0.26 6.04 10.80
CA ALA A 48 0.15 7.29 10.05
C ALA A 48 -1.12 7.33 9.20
N MET A 49 -1.42 6.26 8.45
CA MET A 49 -2.66 6.15 7.67
C MET A 49 -3.90 6.16 8.57
N ILE A 50 -3.93 5.38 9.64
CA ILE A 50 -5.09 5.29 10.54
C ILE A 50 -5.40 6.66 11.18
N ASN A 51 -4.37 7.38 11.62
CA ASN A 51 -4.55 8.63 12.34
C ASN A 51 -4.88 9.82 11.44
N ASN A 52 -4.39 9.82 10.19
CA ASN A 52 -4.43 10.99 9.33
C ASN A 52 -5.27 10.84 8.06
N ALA A 53 -5.65 9.62 7.68
CA ALA A 53 -6.45 9.43 6.47
C ALA A 53 -7.82 10.13 6.61
N PRO A 54 -8.34 10.74 5.52
CA PRO A 54 -9.64 11.38 5.52
C PRO A 54 -10.76 10.37 5.83
N LEU A 55 -11.92 10.87 6.25
CA LEU A 55 -13.08 10.02 6.54
C LEU A 55 -13.50 9.17 5.31
N SER A 56 -13.35 9.71 4.10
CA SER A 56 -13.63 9.00 2.85
C SER A 56 -12.82 7.70 2.72
N PHE A 57 -11.55 7.69 3.14
CA PHE A 57 -10.73 6.47 3.16
C PHE A 57 -11.38 5.36 4.02
N ARG A 58 -11.85 5.71 5.22
CA ARG A 58 -12.45 4.74 6.15
C ARG A 58 -13.79 4.22 5.64
N ILE A 59 -14.59 5.09 5.03
CA ILE A 59 -15.86 4.71 4.39
C ILE A 59 -15.58 3.78 3.21
N ALA A 60 -14.67 4.16 2.31
CA ALA A 60 -14.29 3.38 1.15
C ALA A 60 -13.75 1.99 1.54
N GLN A 61 -12.89 1.91 2.56
CA GLN A 61 -12.41 0.61 3.05
C GLN A 61 -13.55 -0.25 3.61
N GLY A 62 -14.46 0.32 4.41
CA GLY A 62 -15.59 -0.39 4.97
C GLY A 62 -16.55 -0.91 3.90
N GLU A 63 -16.87 -0.10 2.89
CA GLU A 63 -17.72 -0.51 1.78
C GLU A 63 -17.03 -1.53 0.87
N LEU A 64 -15.72 -1.39 0.61
CA LEU A 64 -14.97 -2.39 -0.15
C LEU A 64 -14.96 -3.76 0.54
N GLU A 65 -14.76 -3.79 1.87
CA GLU A 65 -14.85 -5.02 2.67
C GLU A 65 -16.27 -5.60 2.71
N LYS A 66 -17.29 -4.75 2.76
CA LYS A 66 -18.69 -5.18 2.70
C LYS A 66 -19.05 -5.82 1.35
N VAL A 67 -18.52 -5.29 0.25
CA VAL A 67 -18.79 -5.80 -1.11
C VAL A 67 -17.97 -7.06 -1.43
N TYR A 68 -16.66 -7.06 -1.10
CA TYR A 68 -15.75 -8.13 -1.53
C TYR A 68 -15.30 -9.06 -0.39
N GLY A 69 -15.82 -8.84 0.81
CA GLY A 69 -15.61 -9.69 1.97
C GLY A 69 -14.21 -9.57 2.55
N LYS A 70 -13.81 -10.64 3.25
CA LYS A 70 -12.59 -10.70 4.07
C LYS A 70 -11.36 -10.14 3.34
N PRO A 71 -10.97 -10.54 2.11
CA PRO A 71 -9.73 -10.05 1.49
C PRO A 71 -9.57 -8.52 1.40
N ALA A 72 -10.66 -7.75 1.44
CA ALA A 72 -10.66 -6.29 1.45
C ALA A 72 -10.60 -5.65 2.86
N ASN A 73 -10.34 -6.43 3.92
CA ASN A 73 -10.14 -5.89 5.26
C ASN A 73 -8.95 -4.92 5.32
N SER A 74 -9.11 -3.85 6.10
CA SER A 74 -8.13 -2.78 6.28
C SER A 74 -6.71 -3.27 6.54
N ARG A 75 -6.52 -4.36 7.30
CA ARG A 75 -5.17 -4.86 7.61
C ARG A 75 -4.38 -5.28 6.36
N TRP A 76 -5.04 -5.90 5.39
CA TRP A 76 -4.39 -6.43 4.19
C TRP A 76 -4.27 -5.33 3.14
N VAL A 77 -5.27 -4.45 3.07
CA VAL A 77 -5.23 -3.24 2.24
C VAL A 77 -4.04 -2.36 2.65
N LEU A 78 -3.88 -2.06 3.95
CA LEU A 78 -2.76 -1.25 4.45
C LEU A 78 -1.39 -1.87 4.15
N LEU A 79 -1.28 -3.21 4.18
CA LEU A 79 -0.03 -3.89 3.81
C LEU A 79 0.32 -3.68 2.34
N ILE A 80 -0.67 -3.80 1.44
CA ILE A 80 -0.43 -3.56 0.01
C ILE A 80 -0.13 -2.09 -0.27
N LEU A 81 -0.84 -1.16 0.37
CA LEU A 81 -0.55 0.26 0.27
C LEU A 81 0.88 0.60 0.74
N PHE A 82 1.33 -0.04 1.83
CA PHE A 82 2.71 0.08 2.29
C PHE A 82 3.69 -0.41 1.21
N PHE A 83 3.50 -1.62 0.69
CA PHE A 83 4.40 -2.19 -0.33
C PHE A 83 4.47 -1.33 -1.60
N THR A 84 3.36 -0.79 -2.05
CA THR A 84 3.34 -0.03 -3.31
C THR A 84 3.88 1.40 -3.14
N LYS A 85 3.62 2.03 -1.98
CA LYS A 85 4.16 3.35 -1.64
C LYS A 85 5.69 3.33 -1.47
N THR A 86 6.22 2.25 -0.88
CA THR A 86 7.63 2.16 -0.44
C THR A 86 8.50 1.23 -1.29
N GLY A 87 7.89 0.39 -2.13
CA GLY A 87 8.59 -0.67 -2.85
C GLY A 87 8.75 -0.45 -4.34
N VAL A 88 7.85 0.28 -5.01
CA VAL A 88 7.92 0.43 -6.47
C VAL A 88 9.17 1.22 -6.87
N GLY A 89 9.97 0.63 -7.75
CA GLY A 89 11.31 1.10 -8.15
C GLY A 89 12.46 0.47 -7.37
N ILE A 90 12.19 -0.21 -6.26
CA ILE A 90 13.18 -0.93 -5.45
C ILE A 90 12.91 -2.43 -5.49
N VAL A 91 11.71 -2.85 -5.10
CA VAL A 91 11.25 -4.24 -5.13
C VAL A 91 10.71 -4.58 -6.52
N PRO A 92 11.07 -5.74 -7.12
CA PRO A 92 10.49 -6.15 -8.39
C PRO A 92 8.97 -6.15 -8.33
N THR A 93 8.32 -5.45 -9.26
CA THR A 93 6.85 -5.27 -9.24
C THR A 93 6.09 -6.60 -9.21
N LYS A 94 6.59 -7.62 -9.94
CA LYS A 94 6.03 -8.98 -9.93
C LYS A 94 5.98 -9.60 -8.52
N GLU A 95 6.90 -9.24 -7.63
CA GLU A 95 6.90 -9.72 -6.24
C GLU A 95 5.83 -9.03 -5.42
N ILE A 96 5.61 -7.72 -5.61
CA ILE A 96 4.51 -6.97 -4.98
C ILE A 96 3.15 -7.57 -5.40
N ILE A 97 2.96 -7.78 -6.71
CA ILE A 97 1.72 -8.37 -7.26
C ILE A 97 1.54 -9.82 -6.77
N SER A 98 2.61 -10.61 -6.73
CA SER A 98 2.57 -11.97 -6.18
C SER A 98 2.23 -11.98 -4.69
N SER A 99 2.68 -10.98 -3.93
CA SER A 99 2.35 -10.83 -2.51
C SER A 99 0.87 -10.53 -2.33
N ALA A 100 0.27 -9.64 -3.14
CA ALA A 100 -1.18 -9.40 -3.13
C ALA A 100 -1.98 -10.68 -3.42
N ARG A 101 -1.53 -11.48 -4.41
CA ARG A 101 -2.16 -12.76 -4.77
C ARG A 101 -2.11 -13.77 -3.63
N ARG A 102 -0.94 -13.94 -2.99
CA ARG A 102 -0.78 -14.86 -1.84
C ARG A 102 -1.57 -14.38 -0.64
N LEU A 103 -1.45 -13.11 -0.28
CA LEU A 103 -2.08 -12.51 0.89
C LEU A 103 -3.62 -12.64 0.87
N ARG A 104 -4.23 -12.61 -0.32
CA ARG A 104 -5.67 -12.91 -0.49
C ARG A 104 -6.07 -14.26 0.11
N VAL A 105 -5.19 -15.25 0.04
CA VAL A 105 -5.43 -16.63 0.50
C VAL A 105 -4.83 -16.85 1.89
N THR A 106 -3.54 -16.54 2.06
CA THR A 106 -2.77 -16.87 3.27
C THR A 106 -3.08 -15.93 4.42
N GLN A 107 -3.34 -14.65 4.11
CA GLN A 107 -3.59 -13.59 5.08
C GLN A 107 -2.45 -13.36 6.08
N ASP A 108 -1.27 -13.90 5.79
CA ASP A 108 -0.08 -13.88 6.62
C ASP A 108 0.71 -12.60 6.38
N ILE A 109 0.56 -11.64 7.29
CA ILE A 109 1.24 -10.36 7.22
C ILE A 109 2.73 -10.51 7.50
N GLU A 110 3.11 -11.38 8.44
CA GLU A 110 4.50 -11.49 8.89
C GLU A 110 5.39 -12.04 7.78
N ILE A 111 4.95 -13.11 7.13
CA ILE A 111 5.68 -13.70 6.00
C ILE A 111 5.79 -12.72 4.83
N GLU A 112 4.71 -12.00 4.49
CA GLU A 112 4.75 -11.09 3.36
C GLU A 112 5.61 -9.85 3.64
N VAL A 113 5.57 -9.30 4.87
CA VAL A 113 6.48 -8.21 5.29
C VAL A 113 7.93 -8.68 5.23
N GLU A 114 8.24 -9.87 5.77
CA GLU A 114 9.60 -10.41 5.74
C GLU A 114 10.12 -10.55 4.31
N ARG A 115 9.33 -11.14 3.39
CA ARG A 115 9.70 -11.28 1.97
C ARG A 115 9.96 -9.94 1.31
N PHE A 116 9.07 -8.98 1.54
CA PHE A 116 9.19 -7.64 0.98
C PHE A 116 10.47 -6.94 1.46
N GLU A 117 10.72 -6.93 2.78
CA GLU A 117 11.90 -6.29 3.36
C GLU A 117 13.20 -6.97 2.93
N GLN A 118 13.23 -8.30 2.82
CA GLN A 118 14.38 -9.03 2.28
C GLN A 118 14.69 -8.65 0.83
N SER A 119 13.65 -8.58 -0.02
CA SER A 119 13.79 -8.18 -1.42
C SER A 119 14.30 -6.74 -1.55
N LYS A 120 13.70 -5.83 -0.77
CA LYS A 120 14.08 -4.43 -0.69
C LYS A 120 15.53 -4.25 -0.22
N ALA A 121 15.92 -4.90 0.87
CA ALA A 121 17.28 -4.84 1.42
C ALA A 121 18.33 -5.35 0.42
N THR A 122 18.02 -6.41 -0.32
CA THR A 122 18.90 -6.98 -1.37
C THR A 122 19.23 -5.94 -2.44
N VAL A 123 18.24 -5.13 -2.84
CA VAL A 123 18.45 -4.05 -3.81
C VAL A 123 19.19 -2.89 -3.16
N LEU A 124 18.73 -2.40 -2.00
CA LEU A 124 19.31 -1.24 -1.33
C LEU A 124 20.78 -1.40 -0.92
N LYS A 125 21.24 -2.62 -0.65
CA LYS A 125 22.66 -2.91 -0.42
C LYS A 125 23.57 -2.44 -1.57
N LYS A 126 23.06 -2.40 -2.80
CA LYS A 126 23.80 -1.92 -3.98
C LYS A 126 23.85 -0.39 -4.08
N TYR A 127 23.09 0.31 -3.24
CA TYR A 127 22.92 1.76 -3.28
C TYR A 127 23.34 2.45 -1.97
N GLU A 128 24.22 1.82 -1.17
CA GLU A 128 24.67 2.39 0.11
C GLU A 128 25.45 3.70 -0.04
N MET A 129 26.12 3.90 -1.17
CA MET A 129 26.97 5.07 -1.46
C MET A 129 26.44 5.94 -2.61
N VAL A 130 25.23 5.67 -3.11
CA VAL A 130 24.63 6.36 -4.25
C VAL A 130 23.15 6.65 -3.99
N ALA A 131 22.53 7.47 -4.83
CA ALA A 131 21.09 7.72 -4.75
C ALA A 131 20.30 6.41 -4.88
N ARG A 132 19.33 6.21 -4.00
CA ARG A 132 18.43 5.03 -4.06
C ARG A 132 17.56 5.12 -5.31
N PRO A 133 17.20 3.98 -5.93
CA PRO A 133 16.29 3.99 -7.04
C PRO A 133 14.88 4.32 -6.56
N GLU A 134 14.15 5.09 -7.37
CA GLU A 134 12.79 5.53 -7.05
C GLU A 134 11.86 5.21 -8.20
N GLY A 135 10.71 4.60 -7.88
CA GLY A 135 9.66 4.35 -8.87
C GLY A 135 8.94 5.65 -9.22
N LYS A 136 8.61 5.83 -10.49
CA LYS A 136 7.80 6.97 -10.95
C LYS A 136 6.42 6.91 -10.30
N LEU A 137 5.84 8.06 -10.01
CA LEU A 137 4.50 8.15 -9.41
C LEU A 137 3.45 7.39 -10.24
N VAL A 138 3.49 7.51 -11.57
CA VAL A 138 2.59 6.78 -12.48
C VAL A 138 2.69 5.26 -12.28
N ASP A 139 3.91 4.74 -12.13
CA ASP A 139 4.14 3.31 -11.90
C ASP A 139 3.62 2.91 -10.51
N ARG A 140 3.88 3.72 -9.47
CA ARG A 140 3.35 3.49 -8.12
C ARG A 140 1.83 3.38 -8.11
N LEU A 141 1.15 4.28 -8.81
CA LEU A 141 -0.32 4.28 -8.90
C LEU A 141 -0.84 3.07 -9.67
N ALA A 142 -0.26 2.74 -10.83
CA ALA A 142 -0.65 1.57 -11.62
C ALA A 142 -0.50 0.27 -10.82
N VAL A 143 0.65 0.07 -10.18
CA VAL A 143 0.91 -1.11 -9.34
C VAL A 143 -0.03 -1.15 -8.14
N THR A 144 -0.35 0.00 -7.53
CA THR A 144 -1.31 0.07 -6.43
C THR A 144 -2.69 -0.41 -6.86
N VAL A 145 -3.19 0.08 -7.99
CA VAL A 145 -4.49 -0.36 -8.54
C VAL A 145 -4.48 -1.86 -8.79
N ASP A 146 -3.44 -2.39 -9.42
CA ASP A 146 -3.36 -3.79 -9.80
C ASP A 146 -3.25 -4.70 -8.58
N ALA A 147 -2.43 -4.33 -7.59
CA ALA A 147 -2.27 -5.07 -6.35
C ALA A 147 -3.55 -5.06 -5.49
N LEU A 148 -4.23 -3.91 -5.38
CA LEU A 148 -5.51 -3.82 -4.65
C LEU A 148 -6.61 -4.62 -5.35
N CYS A 149 -6.70 -4.58 -6.68
CA CYS A 149 -7.66 -5.40 -7.43
C CYS A 149 -7.39 -6.90 -7.26
N MET A 150 -6.11 -7.30 -7.31
CA MET A 150 -5.69 -8.68 -7.06
C MET A 150 -6.07 -9.13 -5.64
N LEU A 151 -5.75 -8.33 -4.63
CA LEU A 151 -6.01 -8.65 -3.23
C LEU A 151 -7.51 -8.66 -2.92
N CYS A 152 -8.19 -7.55 -3.17
CA CYS A 152 -9.55 -7.29 -2.67
C CYS A 152 -10.60 -8.01 -3.52
N ILE A 153 -10.48 -7.89 -4.84
CA ILE A 153 -11.51 -8.36 -5.79
C ILE A 153 -11.18 -9.76 -6.29
N GLY A 154 -9.89 -10.08 -6.44
CA GLY A 154 -9.43 -11.32 -7.06
C GLY A 154 -9.33 -11.22 -8.58
N LEU A 155 -9.25 -9.99 -9.11
CA LEU A 155 -9.09 -9.78 -10.54
C LEU A 155 -7.70 -10.21 -11.02
N LYS A 156 -7.68 -10.82 -12.21
CA LYS A 156 -6.48 -11.13 -12.95
C LYS A 156 -5.92 -9.87 -13.63
N GLU A 157 -4.70 -9.99 -14.13
CA GLU A 157 -4.09 -8.96 -14.96
C GLU A 157 -4.91 -8.78 -16.25
N GLY A 158 -5.03 -7.53 -16.71
CA GLY A 158 -5.85 -7.20 -17.89
C GLY A 158 -7.37 -7.22 -17.68
N GLU A 159 -7.88 -7.66 -16.52
CA GLU A 159 -9.31 -7.52 -16.23
C GLU A 159 -9.64 -6.08 -15.77
N PRO A 160 -10.71 -5.45 -16.31
CA PRO A 160 -11.10 -4.11 -15.95
C PRO A 160 -11.57 -4.03 -14.49
N VAL A 161 -11.40 -2.86 -13.87
CA VAL A 161 -11.94 -2.59 -12.54
C VAL A 161 -13.47 -2.54 -12.62
N PRO A 162 -14.23 -3.22 -11.73
CA PRO A 162 -15.68 -3.11 -11.72
C PRO A 162 -16.09 -1.69 -11.30
N ASP A 163 -17.11 -1.13 -11.93
CA ASP A 163 -17.58 0.24 -11.67
C ASP A 163 -17.89 0.49 -10.18
N VAL A 164 -18.42 -0.52 -9.48
CA VAL A 164 -18.72 -0.46 -8.05
C VAL A 164 -17.45 -0.29 -7.20
N ALA A 165 -16.32 -0.85 -7.62
CA ALA A 165 -15.06 -0.77 -6.88
C ALA A 165 -14.27 0.51 -7.16
N ALA A 166 -14.40 1.07 -8.36
CA ALA A 166 -13.65 2.24 -8.80
C ALA A 166 -13.66 3.42 -7.81
N PRO A 167 -14.81 3.89 -7.27
CA PRO A 167 -14.82 5.00 -6.33
C PRO A 167 -14.14 4.65 -5.00
N PHE A 168 -14.24 3.39 -4.53
CA PHE A 168 -13.56 2.98 -3.30
C PHE A 168 -12.04 2.96 -3.48
N LEU A 169 -11.55 2.45 -4.62
CA LEU A 169 -10.14 2.48 -4.95
C LEU A 169 -9.62 3.91 -5.07
N GLN A 170 -10.38 4.82 -5.70
CA GLN A 170 -10.02 6.23 -5.79
C GLN A 170 -9.76 6.83 -4.41
N ASP A 171 -10.72 6.73 -3.49
CA ASP A 171 -10.61 7.31 -2.13
C ASP A 171 -9.46 6.68 -1.32
N ILE A 172 -9.25 5.38 -1.47
CA ILE A 172 -8.16 4.66 -0.81
C ILE A 172 -6.79 5.14 -1.31
N ILE A 173 -6.65 5.30 -2.63
CA ILE A 173 -5.39 5.67 -3.26
C ILE A 173 -5.08 7.15 -3.05
N VAL A 174 -6.07 8.05 -3.13
CA VAL A 174 -5.91 9.49 -2.84
C VAL A 174 -5.35 9.71 -1.44
N ALA A 175 -5.86 8.99 -0.44
CA ALA A 175 -5.34 9.11 0.92
C ALA A 175 -3.89 8.63 1.09
N THR A 176 -3.45 7.69 0.24
CA THR A 176 -2.11 7.09 0.31
C THR A 176 -1.08 7.89 -0.50
N PHE A 177 -1.52 8.51 -1.59
CA PHE A 177 -0.73 9.35 -2.48
C PHE A 177 -1.30 10.77 -2.51
N PRO A 178 -1.23 11.52 -1.40
CA PRO A 178 -1.75 12.89 -1.36
C PRO A 178 -1.04 13.83 -2.36
N GLU A 179 0.15 13.46 -2.83
CA GLU A 179 0.90 14.16 -3.87
C GLU A 179 0.36 13.94 -5.30
N ALA A 180 -0.49 12.92 -5.52
CA ALA A 180 -0.98 12.57 -6.84
C ALA A 180 -2.23 13.39 -7.22
N ASP A 181 -2.26 13.84 -8.47
CA ASP A 181 -3.47 14.40 -9.07
C ASP A 181 -4.59 13.32 -9.08
N PRO A 182 -5.78 13.60 -8.54
CA PRO A 182 -6.92 12.69 -8.61
C PRO A 182 -7.26 12.20 -10.02
N ALA A 183 -7.01 13.01 -11.07
CA ALA A 183 -7.22 12.62 -12.46
C ALA A 183 -6.22 11.53 -12.91
N LEU A 184 -4.98 11.57 -12.40
CA LEU A 184 -3.98 10.54 -12.67
C LEU A 184 -4.35 9.21 -12.00
N ILE A 185 -4.93 9.26 -10.79
CA ILE A 185 -5.45 8.07 -10.10
C ILE A 185 -6.63 7.48 -10.87
N ALA A 186 -7.58 8.32 -11.29
CA ALA A 186 -8.73 7.88 -12.08
C ALA A 186 -8.28 7.21 -13.39
N PHE A 187 -7.28 7.79 -14.06
CA PHE A 187 -6.67 7.21 -15.25
C PHE A 187 -6.00 5.86 -14.95
N ALA A 188 -5.25 5.73 -13.85
CA ALA A 188 -4.64 4.46 -13.46
C ALA A 188 -5.69 3.37 -13.19
N ILE A 189 -6.85 3.73 -12.64
CA ILE A 189 -7.99 2.83 -12.43
C ILE A 189 -8.59 2.40 -13.77
N SER A 190 -8.93 3.35 -14.64
CA SER A 190 -9.60 3.05 -15.91
C SER A 190 -8.71 2.29 -16.91
N SER A 191 -7.40 2.54 -16.90
CA SER A 191 -6.44 1.89 -17.79
C SER A 191 -6.01 0.49 -17.34
N LYS A 192 -6.59 -0.07 -16.26
CA LYS A 192 -6.19 -1.40 -15.75
C LYS A 192 -6.27 -2.50 -16.81
N ALA A 193 -7.31 -2.49 -17.63
CA ALA A 193 -7.51 -3.52 -18.64
C ALA A 193 -6.38 -3.53 -19.70
N GLU A 194 -5.75 -2.39 -19.93
CA GLU A 194 -4.68 -2.20 -20.91
C GLU A 194 -3.32 -2.74 -20.41
N ARG A 195 -3.18 -3.00 -19.10
CA ARG A 195 -1.93 -3.50 -18.47
C ARG A 195 -1.79 -5.02 -18.49
N GLY A 196 -2.52 -5.72 -19.36
CA GLY A 196 -2.44 -7.18 -19.48
C GLY A 196 -1.01 -7.66 -19.73
N ALA A 197 -0.51 -8.55 -18.87
CA ALA A 197 0.85 -9.11 -18.87
C ALA A 197 2.00 -8.17 -18.47
N ALA A 198 1.73 -7.03 -17.82
CA ALA A 198 2.78 -6.12 -17.34
C ALA A 198 3.72 -6.74 -16.28
N TYR A 199 3.32 -7.85 -15.65
CA TYR A 199 4.05 -8.45 -14.52
C TYR A 199 4.42 -9.93 -14.72
N VAL A 200 4.27 -10.46 -15.95
CA VAL A 200 4.63 -11.83 -16.35
C VAL A 200 6.13 -11.93 -16.67
#